data_AF-A0A9Q3IGZ0-F1
#
_entry.id   AF-A0A9Q3IGZ0-F1
#
_cell.length_a   1.000
_cell.length_b   1.000
_cell.length_c   1.000
_cell.angle_alpha   90.00
_cell.angle_beta   90.00
_cell.angle_gamma   90.00
#
_symmetry.space_group_name_H-M   'P 1'
#
loop_
_entity.id
_entity.type
_entity.pdbx_description
1 polymer ?
#
loop_
_entity_poly.entity_id
_entity_poly.type
_entity_poly.pdbx_seq_one_letter_code
_entity_poly.pdbx_strand_id
1 'polypeptide(L)'
;MNLPPSSYHESLEELWDEEEEPEEIEAVMKVVPSVYHQYLDVFSKVKAEKLPPHCTCDHHIKLEGSLPPVGVIYSLSIQESDTLRAYISENVEKGFIRPSCASTGAPVLFVKKEDGGLHL
;
A
#
# COMPACT_ATOMS: atom_id res chain seq x y z
N MET A 1 -21.67 17.14 31.20
CA MET A 1 -20.44 17.38 30.42
C MET A 1 -19.47 16.27 30.80
N ASN A 2 -19.32 15.24 29.96
CA ASN A 2 -18.41 14.12 30.23
C ASN A 2 -17.37 14.09 29.10
N LEU A 3 -16.12 14.39 29.43
CA LEU A 3 -14.96 14.17 28.56
C LEU A 3 -14.61 12.68 28.59
N PRO A 4 -14.27 12.03 27.46
CA PRO A 4 -13.66 10.71 27.49
C PRO A 4 -12.16 10.80 27.88
N PRO A 5 -11.58 9.71 28.42
CA PRO A 5 -10.27 9.75 29.06
C PRO A 5 -9.11 9.85 28.05
N SER A 6 -8.12 10.64 28.46
CA SER A 6 -6.79 10.76 27.86
C SER A 6 -5.99 9.46 28.06
N SER A 7 -6.16 8.46 27.19
CA SER A 7 -5.30 7.27 27.19
C SER A 7 -4.98 6.77 25.77
N TYR A 8 -4.87 7.68 24.80
CA TYR A 8 -4.54 7.33 23.41
C TYR A 8 -3.05 7.50 23.07
N HIS A 9 -2.21 7.92 24.03
CA HIS A 9 -0.82 8.26 23.74
C HIS A 9 0.16 7.07 23.90
N GLU A 10 -0.27 5.94 24.44
CA GLU A 10 0.68 4.89 24.86
C GLU A 10 0.49 3.54 24.15
N SER A 11 -0.30 3.46 23.06
CA SER A 11 -0.56 2.18 22.39
C SER A 11 -0.25 2.16 20.88
N LEU A 12 0.39 3.20 20.34
CA LEU A 12 0.73 3.29 18.92
C LEU A 12 2.22 3.04 18.65
N GLU A 13 3.09 3.31 19.62
CA GLU A 13 4.53 3.05 19.49
C GLU A 13 4.85 1.54 19.59
N GLU A 14 4.13 0.81 20.45
CA GLU A 14 4.41 -0.62 20.71
C GLU A 14 4.00 -1.59 19.58
N LEU A 15 3.25 -1.12 18.56
CA LEU A 15 2.72 -1.97 17.48
C LEU A 15 3.61 -2.04 16.24
N TRP A 16 4.67 -1.22 16.20
CA TRP A 16 5.57 -1.09 15.04
C TRP A 16 7.03 -1.47 15.32
N ASP A 17 7.31 -2.02 16.49
CA ASP A 17 8.62 -2.58 16.83
C ASP A 17 8.75 -4.02 16.32
N GLU A 18 8.81 -4.17 15.00
CA GLU A 18 9.48 -5.32 14.40
C GLU A 18 10.96 -4.98 14.26
N GLU A 19 11.83 -5.87 14.79
CA GLU A 19 13.29 -5.70 14.73
C GLU A 19 13.75 -5.60 13.28
N GLU A 20 14.23 -4.40 12.90
CA GLU A 20 14.80 -4.16 11.59
C GLU A 20 16.14 -4.90 11.46
N GLU A 21 16.31 -5.63 10.34
CA GLU A 21 17.56 -6.29 10.04
C GLU A 21 18.69 -5.24 9.90
N PRO A 22 19.79 -5.37 10.67
CA PRO A 22 20.82 -4.34 10.78
C PRO A 22 21.49 -3.99 9.44
N GLU A 23 21.46 -4.92 8.48
CA GLU A 23 22.01 -4.74 7.13
C GLU A 23 21.20 -3.73 6.29
N GLU A 24 19.87 -3.65 6.46
CA GLU A 24 19.02 -2.70 5.71
C GLU A 24 19.23 -1.26 6.21
N ILE A 25 19.30 -1.08 7.53
CA ILE A 25 19.55 0.23 8.16
C ILE A 25 20.88 0.81 7.69
N GLU A 26 21.94 -0.01 7.65
CA GLU A 26 23.26 0.43 7.21
C GLU A 26 23.25 0.84 5.72
N ALA A 27 22.52 0.10 4.88
CA ALA A 27 22.37 0.44 3.48
C ALA A 27 21.62 1.77 3.28
N VAL A 28 20.52 1.98 4.02
CA VAL A 28 19.74 3.22 3.99
C VAL A 28 20.56 4.41 4.50
N MET A 29 21.28 4.24 5.61
CA MET A 29 22.10 5.31 6.22
C MET A 29 23.22 5.81 5.29
N LYS A 30 23.76 4.96 4.41
CA LYS A 30 24.75 5.33 3.39
C LYS A 30 24.19 6.23 2.28
N VAL A 31 22.89 6.14 2.01
CA VAL A 31 22.21 6.89 0.93
C VAL A 31 21.53 8.15 1.46
N VAL A 32 20.95 8.07 2.66
CA VAL A 32 20.17 9.15 3.27
C VAL A 32 21.09 10.21 3.88
N PRO A 33 20.90 11.51 3.57
CA PRO A 33 21.65 12.60 4.19
C PRO A 33 21.56 12.57 5.72
N SER A 34 22.65 12.94 6.40
CA SER A 34 22.76 12.85 7.87
C SER A 34 21.68 13.60 8.64
N VAL A 35 21.16 14.69 8.08
CA VAL A 35 20.06 15.47 8.67
C VAL A 35 18.76 14.67 8.84
N TYR A 36 18.60 13.57 8.10
CA TYR A 36 17.42 12.69 8.15
C TYR A 36 17.68 11.36 8.86
N HIS A 37 18.85 11.17 9.48
CA HIS A 37 19.18 9.91 10.17
C HIS A 37 18.27 9.59 11.37
N GLN A 38 17.55 10.57 11.90
CA GLN A 38 16.52 10.34 12.91
C GLN A 38 15.22 9.71 12.35
N TYR A 39 15.09 9.61 11.02
CA TYR A 39 13.91 9.10 10.31
C TYR A 39 14.29 7.95 9.36
N LEU A 40 15.32 7.17 9.68
CA LEU A 40 15.78 6.08 8.81
C LEU A 40 14.69 5.04 8.56
N ASP A 41 13.81 4.84 9.55
CA ASP A 41 12.63 3.98 9.48
C ASP A 41 11.67 4.37 8.35
N VAL A 42 11.51 5.67 8.07
CA VAL A 42 10.66 6.17 6.96
C VAL A 42 11.20 5.73 5.60
N PHE A 43 12.49 5.44 5.50
CA PHE A 43 13.14 4.96 4.27
C PHE A 43 13.28 3.43 4.22
N SER A 44 12.79 2.70 5.23
CA SER A 44 12.75 1.23 5.20
C SER A 44 11.78 0.75 4.14
N LYS A 45 12.26 -0.15 3.27
CA LYS A 45 11.42 -0.73 2.23
C LYS A 45 10.41 -1.69 2.84
N VAL A 46 10.83 -2.47 3.84
CA VAL A 46 9.98 -3.44 4.53
C VAL A 46 8.81 -2.74 5.24
N LYS A 47 9.07 -1.63 5.93
CA LYS A 47 8.01 -0.84 6.58
C LYS A 47 7.07 -0.20 5.55
N ALA A 48 7.61 0.29 4.42
CA ALA A 48 6.81 0.87 3.35
C ALA A 48 5.88 -0.14 2.64
N GLU A 49 6.19 -1.44 2.69
CA GLU A 49 5.38 -2.50 2.11
C GLU A 49 4.23 -2.97 3.02
N LYS A 50 4.03 -2.33 4.18
CA LYS A 50 2.92 -2.62 5.10
C LYS A 50 1.88 -1.51 5.08
N LEU A 51 0.60 -1.89 5.14
CA LEU A 51 -0.46 -0.91 5.32
C LEU A 51 -0.38 -0.28 6.72
N PRO A 52 -0.58 1.04 6.85
CA PRO A 52 -0.74 1.65 8.15
C PRO A 52 -1.97 1.06 8.86
N PRO A 53 -1.96 1.03 10.21
CA PRO A 53 -3.10 0.58 10.97
C PRO A 53 -4.30 1.50 10.71
N HIS A 54 -5.50 0.93 10.77
CA HIS A 54 -6.74 1.69 10.69
C HIS A 54 -6.77 2.82 11.72
N CYS A 55 -7.13 4.01 11.27
CA CYS A 55 -7.13 5.21 12.11
C CYS A 55 -8.48 5.94 12.01
N THR A 56 -8.68 6.98 12.82
CA THR A 56 -9.92 7.77 12.79
C THR A 56 -10.16 8.51 11.47
N CYS A 57 -9.14 8.56 10.60
CA CYS A 57 -9.12 9.31 9.35
C CYS A 57 -8.93 8.41 8.13
N ASP A 58 -9.47 7.19 8.15
CA ASP A 58 -9.42 6.30 6.99
C ASP A 58 -10.13 6.89 5.77
N HIS A 59 -9.58 6.62 4.58
CA HIS A 59 -10.15 7.12 3.34
C HIS A 59 -11.52 6.47 3.07
N HIS A 60 -12.57 7.28 3.08
CA HIS A 60 -13.93 6.86 2.75
C HIS A 60 -14.41 7.45 1.42
N ILE A 61 -14.77 6.58 0.48
CA ILE A 61 -15.38 6.99 -0.80
C ILE A 61 -16.89 7.09 -0.60
N LYS A 62 -17.40 8.32 -0.50
CA LYS A 62 -18.84 8.58 -0.45
C LYS A 62 -19.42 8.53 -1.86
N LEU A 63 -20.34 7.60 -2.09
CA LEU A 63 -21.07 7.51 -3.36
C LEU A 63 -22.22 8.51 -3.40
N GLU A 64 -22.36 9.20 -4.52
CA GLU A 64 -23.52 10.03 -4.83
C GLU A 64 -24.45 9.26 -5.78
N GLY A 65 -25.69 9.00 -5.36
CA GLY A 65 -26.67 8.28 -6.18
C GLY A 65 -26.50 6.75 -6.15
N SER A 66 -26.51 6.11 -7.32
CA SER A 66 -26.47 4.64 -7.47
C SER A 66 -25.05 4.09 -7.54
N LEU A 67 -24.90 2.78 -7.32
CA LEU A 67 -23.62 2.08 -7.50
C LEU A 67 -23.09 2.22 -8.94
N PRO A 68 -21.77 2.38 -9.13
CA PRO A 68 -21.19 2.37 -10.46
C PRO A 68 -21.39 1.01 -11.13
N PRO A 69 -21.63 0.97 -12.45
CA PRO A 69 -21.79 -0.29 -13.18
C PRO A 69 -20.48 -1.09 -13.21
N VAL A 70 -20.59 -2.38 -13.56
CA VAL A 70 -19.42 -3.22 -13.82
C VAL A 70 -18.80 -2.80 -15.15
N GLY A 71 -17.52 -2.42 -15.11
CA GLY A 71 -16.74 -2.08 -16.29
C GLY A 71 -16.50 -3.26 -17.22
N VAL A 72 -16.22 -2.97 -18.50
CA VAL A 72 -15.90 -3.98 -19.51
C VAL A 72 -14.52 -4.59 -19.23
N ILE A 73 -14.37 -5.91 -19.34
CA ILE A 73 -13.07 -6.56 -19.25
C ILE A 73 -12.43 -6.58 -20.64
N TYR A 74 -11.28 -5.93 -20.79
CA TYR A 74 -10.52 -5.94 -22.04
C TYR A 74 -9.65 -7.19 -22.15
N SER A 75 -9.49 -7.70 -23.38
CA SER A 75 -8.58 -8.79 -23.67
C SER A 75 -7.14 -8.34 -23.44
N LEU A 76 -6.38 -9.10 -22.65
CA LEU A 76 -4.97 -8.85 -22.38
C LEU A 76 -4.10 -9.75 -23.27
N SER A 77 -2.97 -9.21 -23.71
CA SER A 77 -1.88 -10.01 -24.30
C SER A 77 -1.26 -10.95 -23.25
N ILE A 78 -0.41 -11.88 -23.70
CA ILE A 78 0.30 -12.80 -22.80
C ILE A 78 1.17 -12.00 -21.81
N GLN A 79 1.92 -11.02 -22.31
CA GLN A 79 2.80 -10.18 -21.48
C GLN A 79 2.03 -9.37 -20.43
N GLU A 80 0.90 -8.76 -20.82
CA GLU A 80 0.03 -8.03 -19.89
C GLU A 80 -0.60 -8.95 -18.84
N SER A 81 -1.02 -10.16 -19.26
CA SER A 81 -1.59 -11.15 -18.34
C SER A 81 -0.59 -11.61 -17.29
N ASP A 82 0.66 -11.87 -17.68
CA ASP A 82 1.72 -12.29 -16.77
C ASP A 82 2.10 -11.17 -15.81
N THR A 83 2.17 -9.93 -16.33
CA THR A 83 2.39 -8.73 -15.50
C THR A 83 1.27 -8.54 -14.49
N LEU A 84 0.01 -8.70 -14.92
CA LEU A 84 -1.15 -8.58 -14.03
C LEU A 84 -1.14 -9.63 -12.91
N ARG A 85 -0.82 -10.89 -13.23
CA ARG A 85 -0.73 -11.97 -12.24
C ARG A 85 0.36 -11.72 -11.21
N ALA A 86 1.54 -11.29 -11.66
CA ALA A 86 2.64 -10.95 -10.77
C ALA A 86 2.25 -9.81 -9.82
N TYR A 87 1.67 -8.73 -10.35
CA TYR A 87 1.20 -7.60 -9.55
C TYR A 87 0.15 -8.03 -8.51
N ILE A 88 -0.85 -8.82 -8.92
CA ILE A 88 -1.90 -9.29 -8.00
C ILE A 88 -1.29 -10.15 -6.90
N SER A 89 -0.42 -11.11 -7.24
CA SER A 89 0.21 -12.00 -6.27
C SER A 89 1.00 -11.21 -5.22
N GLU A 90 1.85 -10.29 -5.67
CA GLU A 90 2.67 -9.45 -4.80
C GLU A 90 1.83 -8.57 -3.88
N ASN A 91 0.79 -7.91 -4.41
CA ASN A 91 -0.04 -7.00 -3.61
C ASN A 91 -1.02 -7.73 -2.68
N VAL A 92 -1.39 -8.97 -2.99
CA VAL A 92 -2.13 -9.84 -2.06
C VAL A 92 -1.22 -10.30 -0.92
N GLU A 93 0.03 -10.69 -1.21
CA GLU A 93 1.02 -11.07 -0.19
C GLU A 93 1.35 -9.91 0.75
N LYS A 94 1.52 -8.70 0.22
CA LYS A 94 1.69 -7.46 1.00
C LYS A 94 0.43 -7.04 1.78
N GLY A 95 -0.73 -7.61 1.47
CA GLY A 95 -2.01 -7.24 2.07
C GLY A 95 -2.59 -5.91 1.56
N PHE A 96 -2.02 -5.31 0.51
CA PHE A 96 -2.49 -4.07 -0.10
C PHE A 96 -3.85 -4.25 -0.78
N ILE A 97 -4.08 -5.42 -1.38
CA ILE A 97 -5.36 -5.80 -1.98
C ILE A 97 -5.83 -7.15 -1.44
N ARG A 98 -7.12 -7.43 -1.58
CA ARG A 98 -7.72 -8.72 -1.24
C ARG A 98 -8.82 -9.10 -2.22
N PRO A 99 -9.13 -10.39 -2.37
CA PRO A 99 -10.31 -10.83 -3.11
C PRO A 99 -11.57 -10.15 -2.56
N SER A 100 -12.47 -9.74 -3.46
CA SER A 100 -13.74 -9.11 -3.09
C SER A 100 -14.89 -9.66 -3.94
N CYS A 101 -16.10 -9.61 -3.40
CA CYS A 101 -17.34 -9.94 -4.10
C CYS A 101 -18.16 -8.67 -4.39
N ALA A 102 -17.49 -7.59 -4.81
CA ALA A 102 -18.15 -6.32 -5.11
C ALA A 102 -19.11 -6.45 -6.31
N SER A 103 -20.25 -5.77 -6.25
CA SER A 103 -21.21 -5.68 -7.37
C SER A 103 -20.79 -4.67 -8.46
N THR A 104 -19.62 -4.06 -8.29
CA THR A 104 -19.01 -3.10 -9.20
C THR A 104 -17.54 -3.45 -9.44
N GLY A 105 -16.96 -2.98 -10.53
CA GLY A 105 -15.57 -3.20 -10.87
C GLY A 105 -15.12 -2.32 -12.04
N ALA A 106 -13.83 -1.99 -12.09
CA ALA A 106 -13.23 -1.20 -13.15
C ALA A 106 -12.27 -2.07 -14.00
N PRO A 107 -12.10 -1.77 -15.29
CA PRO A 107 -11.07 -2.40 -16.10
C PRO A 107 -9.67 -2.07 -15.60
N VAL A 108 -8.76 -3.00 -15.78
CA VAL A 108 -7.31 -2.81 -15.68
C VAL A 108 -6.78 -2.38 -17.04
N LEU A 109 -5.96 -1.33 -17.07
CA LEU A 109 -5.28 -0.82 -18.25
C LEU A 109 -3.79 -0.75 -17.98
N PHE A 110 -2.97 -1.04 -18.99
CA PHE A 110 -1.52 -0.96 -18.90
C PHE A 110 -0.97 0.27 -19.61
N VAL A 111 0.02 0.90 -18.98
CA VAL A 111 0.83 1.95 -19.60
C VAL A 111 2.24 1.42 -19.83
N LYS A 112 2.73 1.58 -21.06
CA LYS A 112 4.10 1.22 -21.41
C LYS A 112 5.07 2.31 -20.95
N LYS A 113 6.10 1.90 -20.24
CA LYS A 113 7.22 2.75 -19.84
C LYS A 113 8.29 2.87 -20.93
N GLU A 114 9.17 3.87 -20.77
CA GLU A 114 10.36 4.05 -21.62
C GLU A 114 11.31 2.85 -21.59
N ASP A 115 11.44 2.17 -20.45
CA ASP A 115 12.26 0.96 -20.28
C ASP A 115 11.64 -0.30 -20.91
N GLY A 116 10.45 -0.18 -21.52
CA GLY A 116 9.71 -1.29 -22.13
C GLY A 116 8.88 -2.11 -21.14
N GLY A 117 8.93 -1.80 -19.85
CA GLY A 117 8.07 -2.38 -18.83
C GLY A 117 6.61 -1.94 -18.97
N LEU A 118 5.73 -2.70 -18.34
CA LEU A 118 4.30 -2.39 -18.24
C LEU A 118 3.98 -1.99 -16.80
N HIS A 119 3.23 -0.91 -16.65
CA HIS A 119 2.72 -0.44 -15.38
C HIS A 119 1.20 -0.53 -15.34
N LEU A 120 0.71 -1.01 -14.19
CA LEU A 120 -0.68 -0.98 -13.77
C LEU A 120 -0.92 0.27 -12.91
#